data_AF-A0AAU9MZ03-F1
#
_entry.id   AF-A0AAU9MZ03-F1
#
_cell.length_a   1.000
_cell.length_b   1.000
_cell.length_c   1.000
_cell.angle_alpha   90.00
_cell.angle_beta   90.00
_cell.angle_gamma   90.00
#
_symmetry.space_group_name_H-M   'P 1'
#
loop_
_entity.id
_entity.type
_entity.pdbx_description
1 polymer ?
#
loop_
_entity_poly.entity_id
_entity_poly.type
_entity_poly.pdbx_seq_one_letter_code
_entity_poly.pdbx_strand_id
1 'polypeptide(L)'
;MKFSGIKFSFMRFRGKLMNKKSPGSFGKEILDINEEYMKAFRTQSYLDICDKVQNHITFDNGSSSSSIHTHYIHLCDIFLEPQTEAIANLAKTFNLHHLLLDFFESGLQAWIICEELLESIHQVNTNHHKVKRLIKLAQRVPSSTKVYEELASYSSMVNPLSDFTPEKFPKIHINHKLLLNKLTTNHTRITRKRKVLICLKKCGGFALIASYTVLAITLIVLACHGLVVTLASPGLIACFLGLFKTKKGLKTSELKRVGSQMDVAAKGIYTLIKDLDTMCWLVGRLHDEVEFGKVIARKCVGRKFDLLEEVMREFRVHDSCFLEQKEELEDHIYLCLLNVNRSRRLLVDKIMPTSQN
;
A
#
# COMPACT_ATOMS: atom_id res chain seq x y z
N MET A 1 26.88 5.95 -19.93
CA MET A 1 27.83 6.00 -18.79
C MET A 1 27.60 4.76 -17.96
N LYS A 2 28.65 4.01 -17.60
CA LYS A 2 28.56 2.79 -16.78
C LYS A 2 28.23 3.18 -15.34
N PHE A 3 27.06 2.78 -14.83
CA PHE A 3 26.68 2.93 -13.43
C PHE A 3 27.49 1.92 -12.60
N SER A 4 28.56 2.42 -11.99
CA SER A 4 29.39 1.69 -11.04
C SER A 4 28.90 2.00 -9.63
N GLY A 5 28.22 1.02 -9.02
CA GLY A 5 28.22 0.79 -7.57
C GLY A 5 27.53 1.84 -6.71
N ILE A 6 26.21 1.77 -6.62
CA ILE A 6 25.50 2.23 -5.42
C ILE A 6 25.86 1.23 -4.30
N LYS A 7 26.82 1.61 -3.47
CA LYS A 7 27.19 0.86 -2.26
C LYS A 7 26.19 1.24 -1.19
N PHE A 8 25.11 0.50 -1.11
CA PHE A 8 24.16 0.65 -0.01
C PHE A 8 24.83 0.29 1.32
N SER A 9 25.00 1.26 2.22
CA SER A 9 25.42 0.99 3.60
C SER A 9 24.21 0.63 4.43
N PHE A 10 23.80 -0.63 4.38
CA PHE A 10 22.68 -1.12 5.17
C PHE A 10 23.17 -1.72 6.49
N MET A 11 22.88 -1.04 7.62
CA MET A 11 22.97 -1.71 8.92
C MET A 11 21.94 -1.24 9.96
N ARG A 12 21.17 -2.24 10.42
CA ARG A 12 20.43 -2.38 11.69
C ARG A 12 19.32 -1.38 12.03
N PHE A 13 18.10 -1.83 11.71
CA PHE A 13 16.95 -1.65 12.58
C PHE A 13 17.28 -2.15 14.01
N ARG A 14 17.60 -1.24 14.93
CA ARG A 14 17.62 -1.53 16.37
C ARG A 14 16.56 -0.69 17.06
N GLY A 15 15.30 -1.01 16.77
CA GLY A 15 14.17 -0.58 17.57
C GLY A 15 14.38 -1.00 19.02
N LYS A 16 14.38 -0.01 19.90
CA LYS A 16 14.67 -0.10 21.33
C LYS A 16 13.51 -0.79 22.06
N LEU A 17 13.43 -2.12 22.01
CA LEU A 17 12.57 -2.89 22.92
C LEU A 17 13.39 -3.25 24.17
N MET A 18 13.25 -2.45 25.22
CA MET A 18 13.68 -2.82 26.56
C MET A 18 12.86 -4.04 27.02
N ASN A 19 13.44 -5.25 26.97
CA ASN A 19 13.38 -6.16 28.11
C ASN A 19 14.44 -7.26 28.01
N LYS A 20 15.18 -7.48 29.10
CA LYS A 20 16.18 -8.55 29.26
C LYS A 20 15.50 -9.92 29.13
N LYS A 21 16.02 -10.82 28.27
CA LYS A 21 16.28 -12.26 28.53
C LYS A 21 16.85 -13.01 27.29
N SER A 22 17.93 -13.77 27.55
CA SER A 22 18.59 -14.89 26.82
C SER A 22 18.67 -14.94 25.28
N PRO A 23 19.86 -15.20 24.68
CA PRO A 23 20.04 -15.35 23.23
C PRO A 23 19.94 -16.82 22.80
N GLY A 24 18.86 -17.21 22.12
CA GLY A 24 18.78 -18.58 21.58
C GLY A 24 17.41 -18.96 21.03
N SER A 25 16.95 -18.21 20.01
CA SER A 25 15.81 -18.52 19.11
C SER A 25 15.40 -17.22 18.40
N PHE A 26 15.17 -16.16 19.19
CA PHE A 26 14.84 -14.81 18.71
C PHE A 26 15.88 -14.23 17.75
N GLY A 27 17.17 -14.45 18.00
CA GLY A 27 18.23 -13.93 17.12
C GLY A 27 18.19 -14.54 15.71
N LYS A 28 17.77 -15.81 15.57
CA LYS A 28 17.66 -16.47 14.27
C LYS A 28 16.42 -15.99 13.51
N GLU A 29 15.30 -15.83 14.20
CA GLU A 29 14.05 -15.32 13.63
C GLU A 29 14.18 -13.85 13.19
N ILE A 30 14.85 -13.00 13.98
CA ILE A 30 15.14 -11.61 13.60
C ILE A 30 16.08 -11.55 12.38
N LEU A 31 17.08 -12.44 12.30
CA LEU A 31 17.97 -12.50 11.14
C LEU A 31 17.24 -12.95 9.87
N ASP A 32 16.32 -13.91 10.00
CA ASP A 32 15.50 -14.42 8.90
C ASP A 32 14.49 -13.37 8.39
N ILE A 33 13.80 -12.67 9.30
CA ILE A 33 12.90 -11.55 8.96
C ILE A 33 13.68 -10.41 8.29
N ASN A 34 14.87 -10.08 8.79
CA ASN A 34 15.71 -9.06 8.19
C ASN A 34 16.19 -9.50 6.80
N GLU A 35 16.52 -10.78 6.60
CA GLU A 35 16.90 -11.30 5.28
C GLU A 35 15.73 -11.26 4.30
N GLU A 36 14.51 -11.63 4.72
CA GLU A 36 13.30 -11.54 3.91
C GLU A 36 12.99 -10.10 3.54
N TYR A 37 13.08 -9.18 4.50
CA TYR A 37 12.94 -7.75 4.27
C TYR A 37 13.98 -7.23 3.27
N MET A 38 15.26 -7.57 3.45
CA MET A 38 16.33 -7.17 2.52
C MET A 38 16.16 -7.76 1.11
N LYS A 39 15.56 -8.95 0.99
CA LYS A 39 15.25 -9.55 -0.32
C LYS A 39 14.18 -8.75 -1.09
N ALA A 40 13.27 -8.06 -0.41
CA ALA A 40 12.24 -7.26 -1.06
C ALA A 40 12.85 -6.16 -1.97
N PHE A 41 13.90 -5.47 -1.49
CA PHE A 41 14.63 -4.44 -2.22
C PHE A 41 15.54 -4.96 -3.35
N ARG A 42 15.66 -6.28 -3.50
CA ARG A 42 16.53 -6.91 -4.51
C ARG A 42 15.75 -7.59 -5.62
N THR A 43 14.43 -7.44 -5.63
CA THR A 43 13.58 -8.01 -6.68
C THR A 43 13.73 -7.21 -7.97
N GLN A 44 13.62 -7.86 -9.12
CA GLN A 44 13.67 -7.16 -10.41
C GLN A 44 12.57 -6.10 -10.50
N SER A 45 11.36 -6.41 -10.01
CA SER A 45 10.26 -5.45 -9.97
C SER A 45 10.53 -4.21 -9.13
N TYR A 46 11.37 -4.33 -8.10
CA TYR A 46 11.82 -3.20 -7.30
C TYR A 46 12.82 -2.34 -8.09
N LEU A 47 13.83 -2.97 -8.68
CA LEU A 47 14.81 -2.25 -9.51
C LEU A 47 14.13 -1.52 -10.68
N ASP A 48 13.18 -2.17 -11.34
CA ASP A 48 12.43 -1.60 -12.46
C ASP A 48 11.62 -0.36 -12.05
N ILE A 49 10.97 -0.37 -10.87
CA ILE A 49 10.19 0.80 -10.42
C ILE A 49 11.10 1.95 -9.99
N CYS A 50 12.23 1.64 -9.34
CA CYS A 50 13.25 2.64 -9.00
C CYS A 50 13.78 3.32 -10.27
N ASP A 51 14.21 2.54 -11.27
CA ASP A 51 14.73 3.06 -12.53
C ASP A 51 13.68 3.93 -13.25
N LYS A 52 12.42 3.47 -13.32
CA LYS A 52 11.34 4.22 -13.98
C LYS A 52 11.10 5.58 -13.31
N VAL A 53 10.94 5.60 -11.99
CA VAL A 53 10.63 6.82 -11.24
C VAL A 53 11.82 7.78 -11.23
N GLN A 54 13.04 7.28 -10.99
CA GLN A 54 14.24 8.11 -10.97
C GLN A 54 14.54 8.76 -12.32
N ASN A 55 14.34 8.03 -13.43
CA ASN A 55 14.51 8.59 -14.77
C ASN A 55 13.54 9.75 -15.00
N HIS A 56 12.26 9.60 -14.63
CA HIS A 56 11.26 10.66 -14.78
C HIS A 56 11.62 11.93 -13.98
N ILE A 57 11.95 11.78 -12.70
CA ILE A 57 12.36 12.90 -11.84
C ILE A 57 13.64 13.58 -12.36
N THR A 58 14.52 12.83 -13.02
CA THR A 58 15.75 13.38 -13.62
C THR A 58 15.45 14.15 -14.91
N PHE A 59 14.52 13.69 -15.75
CA PHE A 59 14.14 14.36 -17.00
C PHE A 59 13.47 15.72 -16.76
N ASP A 60 12.65 15.85 -15.73
CA ASP A 60 11.98 17.11 -15.39
C ASP A 60 12.97 18.20 -14.95
N ASN A 61 14.09 17.82 -14.33
CA ASN A 61 15.14 18.73 -13.88
C ASN A 61 16.09 19.20 -15.00
N GLY A 62 16.15 18.50 -16.14
CA GLY A 62 17.00 18.87 -17.29
C GLY A 62 16.44 19.98 -18.17
N SER A 63 15.15 20.28 -18.05
CA SER A 63 14.43 21.23 -18.90
C SER A 63 14.48 22.66 -18.35
N SER A 64 15.69 23.20 -18.23
CA SER A 64 15.88 24.66 -18.09
C SER A 64 15.69 25.34 -19.44
N SER A 65 14.44 25.57 -19.84
CA SER A 65 14.09 26.59 -20.85
C SER A 65 12.60 26.90 -20.77
N SER A 66 12.30 28.09 -20.25
CA SER A 66 11.12 28.91 -20.55
C SER A 66 10.11 28.33 -21.55
N SER A 67 9.06 27.67 -21.05
CA SER A 67 7.72 27.72 -21.67
C SER A 67 6.67 27.17 -20.71
N ILE A 68 5.80 28.07 -20.26
CA ILE A 68 4.35 27.88 -20.04
C ILE A 68 3.88 26.44 -19.76
N HIS A 69 3.72 26.12 -18.47
CA HIS A 69 2.55 25.50 -17.86
C HIS A 69 1.55 24.75 -18.79
N THR A 70 1.94 23.62 -19.38
CA THR A 70 0.98 22.68 -19.98
C THR A 70 1.46 21.24 -19.85
N HIS A 71 0.79 20.48 -18.98
CA HIS A 71 0.98 19.05 -18.63
C HIS A 71 2.21 18.71 -17.77
N TYR A 72 2.10 18.93 -16.47
CA TYR A 72 2.80 18.09 -15.49
C TYR A 72 2.20 16.68 -15.65
N ILE A 73 2.97 15.72 -16.15
CA ILE A 73 2.51 14.34 -16.23
C ILE A 73 2.81 13.72 -14.87
N HIS A 74 1.77 13.41 -14.10
CA HIS A 74 1.96 12.79 -12.80
C HIS A 74 2.53 11.39 -12.95
N LEU A 75 3.42 10.99 -12.03
CA LEU A 75 3.98 9.62 -12.01
C LEU A 75 2.85 8.58 -11.92
N CYS A 76 1.77 8.90 -11.22
CA CYS A 76 0.60 8.03 -11.16
C CYS A 76 -0.06 7.81 -12.53
N ASP A 77 -0.07 8.79 -13.43
CA ASP A 77 -0.70 8.65 -14.74
C ASP A 77 0.07 7.67 -15.65
N ILE A 78 1.39 7.59 -15.46
CA ILE A 78 2.27 6.74 -16.27
C ILE A 78 2.41 5.35 -15.65
N PHE A 79 2.64 5.28 -14.34
CA PHE A 79 3.15 4.09 -13.67
C PHE A 79 2.15 3.40 -12.74
N LEU A 80 0.98 3.99 -12.47
CA LEU A 80 -0.07 3.31 -11.71
C LEU A 80 -0.68 2.19 -12.55
N GLU A 81 -0.55 0.96 -12.07
CA GLU A 81 -1.05 -0.22 -12.77
C GLU A 81 -2.13 -0.95 -11.97
N PRO A 82 -3.23 -1.38 -12.61
CA PRO A 82 -3.70 -0.97 -13.95
C PRO A 82 -4.11 0.50 -14.00
N GLN A 83 -4.08 1.11 -15.18
CA GLN A 83 -4.41 2.52 -15.40
C GLN A 83 -5.87 2.85 -15.03
N THR A 84 -6.13 4.11 -14.70
CA THR A 84 -7.44 4.61 -14.27
C THR A 84 -8.55 4.34 -15.29
N GLU A 85 -8.26 4.46 -16.58
CA GLU A 85 -9.18 4.16 -17.68
C GLU A 85 -9.55 2.68 -17.72
N ALA A 86 -8.57 1.79 -17.49
CA ALA A 86 -8.80 0.36 -17.42
C ALA A 86 -9.72 0.01 -16.24
N ILE A 87 -9.53 0.65 -15.08
CA ILE A 87 -10.43 0.50 -13.92
C ILE A 87 -11.84 1.03 -14.23
N ALA A 88 -11.97 2.17 -14.91
CA ALA A 88 -13.27 2.71 -15.31
C ALA A 88 -14.02 1.77 -16.26
N ASN A 89 -13.30 1.14 -17.21
CA ASN A 89 -13.88 0.14 -18.11
C ASN A 89 -14.28 -1.15 -17.38
N LEU A 90 -13.47 -1.61 -16.42
CA LEU A 90 -13.82 -2.74 -15.55
C LEU A 90 -15.06 -2.44 -14.71
N ALA A 91 -15.16 -1.22 -14.15
CA ALA A 91 -16.31 -0.77 -13.37
C ALA A 91 -17.61 -0.86 -14.17
N LYS A 92 -17.59 -0.36 -15.42
CA LYS A 92 -18.72 -0.42 -16.36
C LYS A 92 -19.06 -1.86 -16.76
N THR A 93 -18.04 -2.67 -17.07
CA THR A 93 -18.22 -4.03 -17.60
C THR A 93 -18.76 -5.01 -16.56
N PHE A 94 -18.25 -4.93 -15.33
CA PHE A 94 -18.53 -5.92 -14.28
C PHE A 94 -19.44 -5.41 -13.15
N ASN A 95 -19.92 -4.16 -13.23
CA ASN A 95 -20.71 -3.49 -12.18
C ASN A 95 -20.07 -3.67 -10.79
N LEU A 96 -18.86 -3.12 -10.65
CA LEU A 96 -18.03 -3.32 -9.47
C LEU A 96 -18.69 -2.79 -8.20
N HIS A 97 -18.50 -3.52 -7.10
CA HIS A 97 -18.95 -3.07 -5.79
C HIS A 97 -18.19 -1.81 -5.37
N HIS A 98 -18.89 -0.80 -4.83
CA HIS A 98 -18.28 0.49 -4.44
C HIS A 98 -17.02 0.36 -3.58
N LEU A 99 -16.98 -0.57 -2.62
CA LEU A 99 -15.77 -0.82 -1.82
C LEU A 99 -14.52 -1.23 -2.64
N LEU A 100 -14.70 -1.83 -3.81
CA LEU A 100 -13.59 -2.13 -4.71
C LEU A 100 -13.14 -0.88 -5.47
N LEU A 101 -14.07 0.03 -5.79
CA LEU A 101 -13.74 1.34 -6.34
C LEU A 101 -13.00 2.19 -5.31
N ASP A 102 -13.48 2.21 -4.06
CA ASP A 102 -12.81 2.86 -2.93
C ASP A 102 -11.38 2.32 -2.74
N PHE A 103 -11.17 1.01 -2.95
CA PHE A 103 -9.84 0.41 -2.94
C PHE A 103 -8.92 0.94 -4.05
N PHE A 104 -9.42 1.04 -5.29
CA PHE A 104 -8.63 1.58 -6.39
C PHE A 104 -8.32 3.06 -6.19
N GLU A 105 -9.27 3.83 -5.66
CA GLU A 105 -9.09 5.23 -5.30
C GLU A 105 -8.03 5.39 -4.21
N SER A 106 -8.09 4.58 -3.14
CA SER A 106 -7.05 4.56 -2.11
C SER A 106 -5.64 4.30 -2.68
N GLY A 107 -5.53 3.42 -3.68
CA GLY A 107 -4.27 3.19 -4.37
C GLY A 107 -3.77 4.40 -5.17
N LEU A 108 -4.68 5.12 -5.85
CA LEU A 108 -4.33 6.35 -6.57
C LEU A 108 -3.86 7.44 -5.61
N GLN A 109 -4.61 7.67 -4.52
CA GLN A 109 -4.25 8.64 -3.49
C GLN A 109 -2.88 8.32 -2.87
N ALA A 110 -2.58 7.03 -2.64
CA ALA A 110 -1.27 6.61 -2.16
C ALA A 110 -0.13 6.99 -3.11
N TRP A 111 -0.34 6.84 -4.43
CA TRP A 111 0.64 7.25 -5.44
C TRP A 111 0.89 8.74 -5.43
N ILE A 112 -0.17 9.56 -5.35
CA ILE A 112 -0.06 11.03 -5.30
C ILE A 112 0.76 11.46 -4.09
N ILE A 113 0.46 10.92 -2.90
CA ILE A 113 1.24 11.20 -1.68
C ILE A 113 2.72 10.83 -1.84
N CYS A 114 2.99 9.67 -2.45
CA CYS A 114 4.36 9.20 -2.68
C CYS A 114 5.12 10.12 -3.65
N GLU A 115 4.44 10.62 -4.69
CA GLU A 115 4.99 11.56 -5.66
C GLU A 115 5.34 12.91 -5.01
N GLU A 116 4.40 13.52 -4.29
CA GLU A 116 4.63 14.77 -3.55
C GLU A 116 5.76 14.62 -2.50
N LEU A 117 5.85 13.45 -1.88
CA LEU A 117 6.91 13.14 -0.93
C LEU A 117 8.28 13.00 -1.60
N LEU A 118 8.36 12.36 -2.77
CA LEU A 118 9.60 12.26 -3.56
C LEU A 118 10.09 13.65 -4.00
N GLU A 119 9.19 14.55 -4.40
CA GLU A 119 9.52 15.93 -4.71
C GLU A 119 10.09 16.66 -3.48
N SER A 120 9.46 16.48 -2.32
CA SER A 120 9.92 17.06 -1.06
C SER A 120 11.31 16.55 -0.67
N ILE A 121 11.57 15.24 -0.84
CA ILE A 121 12.88 14.61 -0.63
C ILE A 121 13.92 15.17 -1.60
N HIS A 122 13.55 15.38 -2.86
CA HIS A 122 14.43 15.98 -3.85
C HIS A 122 14.85 17.40 -3.44
N GLN A 123 13.91 18.21 -2.95
CA GLN A 123 14.20 19.54 -2.44
C GLN A 123 15.08 19.50 -1.18
N VAL A 124 14.81 18.58 -0.25
CA VAL A 124 15.63 18.33 0.93
C VAL A 124 17.07 17.97 0.54
N ASN A 125 17.26 17.08 -0.42
CA ASN A 125 18.57 16.68 -0.92
C ASN A 125 19.30 17.84 -1.63
N THR A 126 18.58 18.67 -2.39
CA THR A 126 19.13 19.89 -3.00
C THR A 126 19.64 20.86 -1.93
N ASN A 127 18.88 21.05 -0.85
CA ASN A 127 19.30 21.89 0.27
C ASN A 127 20.53 21.31 0.99
N HIS A 128 20.58 20.00 1.17
CA HIS A 128 21.74 19.31 1.73
C HIS A 128 22.99 19.45 0.86
N HIS A 129 22.85 19.40 -0.46
CA HIS A 129 23.97 19.68 -1.38
C HIS A 129 24.50 21.11 -1.25
N LYS A 130 23.64 22.09 -0.93
CA LYS A 130 24.10 23.45 -0.61
C LYS A 130 24.97 23.41 0.65
N VAL A 131 24.52 22.75 1.73
CA VAL A 131 25.31 22.57 2.96
C VAL A 131 26.68 21.96 2.67
N LYS A 132 26.75 20.88 1.85
CA LYS A 132 28.05 20.30 1.45
C LYS A 132 28.97 21.28 0.74
N ARG A 133 28.43 22.16 -0.10
CA ARG A 133 29.20 23.23 -0.75
C ARG A 133 29.69 24.26 0.26
N LEU A 134 28.87 24.59 1.26
CA LEU A 134 29.25 25.50 2.35
C LEU A 134 30.40 24.96 3.19
N ILE A 135 30.36 23.67 3.55
CA ILE A 135 31.46 23.02 4.28
C ILE A 135 32.78 23.14 3.49
N LYS A 136 32.74 22.88 2.18
CA LYS A 136 33.92 23.01 1.31
C LYS A 136 34.39 24.45 1.18
N LEU A 137 33.48 25.42 1.15
CA LEU A 137 33.81 26.84 1.10
C LEU A 137 34.48 27.29 2.40
N ALA A 138 33.93 26.92 3.56
CA ALA A 138 34.46 27.24 4.88
C ALA A 138 35.89 26.69 5.08
N GLN A 139 36.20 25.52 4.52
CA GLN A 139 37.57 24.97 4.53
C GLN A 139 38.58 25.78 3.73
N ARG A 140 38.15 26.38 2.60
CA ARG A 140 39.05 27.11 1.69
C ARG A 140 39.25 28.55 2.11
N VAL A 141 38.17 29.18 2.57
CA VAL A 141 38.16 30.59 2.99
C VAL A 141 37.45 30.66 4.35
N PRO A 142 38.15 30.29 5.44
CA PRO A 142 37.62 30.36 6.79
C PRO A 142 37.14 31.77 7.09
N SER A 143 36.04 31.89 7.84
CA SER A 143 35.55 33.18 8.35
C SER A 143 35.12 34.21 7.28
N SER A 144 34.92 33.80 6.02
CA SER A 144 34.36 34.71 5.01
C SER A 144 32.91 35.08 5.32
N THR A 145 32.55 36.34 5.12
CA THR A 145 31.17 36.84 5.32
C THR A 145 30.13 36.02 4.56
N LYS A 146 30.51 35.52 3.38
CA LYS A 146 29.68 34.68 2.51
C LYS A 146 29.25 33.37 3.18
N VAL A 147 30.11 32.74 3.99
CA VAL A 147 29.76 31.50 4.72
C VAL A 147 28.65 31.77 5.74
N TYR A 148 28.72 32.91 6.45
CA TYR A 148 27.70 33.29 7.42
C TYR A 148 26.36 33.66 6.77
N GLU A 149 26.39 34.36 5.63
CA GLU A 149 25.18 34.69 4.86
C GLU A 149 24.46 33.44 4.37
N GLU A 150 25.20 32.46 3.87
CA GLU A 150 24.65 31.19 3.40
C GLU A 150 24.11 30.32 4.55
N LEU A 151 24.78 30.30 5.71
CA LEU A 151 24.27 29.63 6.91
C LEU A 151 22.97 30.30 7.41
N ALA A 152 22.91 31.63 7.39
CA ALA A 152 21.70 32.36 7.73
C ALA A 152 20.56 32.04 6.76
N SER A 153 20.85 32.04 5.46
CA SER A 153 19.91 31.65 4.40
C SER A 153 19.37 30.23 4.63
N TYR A 154 20.26 29.24 4.82
CA TYR A 154 19.89 27.86 5.10
C TYR A 154 19.02 27.72 6.37
N SER A 155 19.39 28.40 7.46
CA SER A 155 18.64 28.35 8.73
C SER A 155 17.21 28.93 8.64
N SER A 156 16.95 29.72 7.59
CA SER A 156 15.68 30.38 7.29
C SER A 156 14.81 29.59 6.32
N MET A 157 15.34 28.52 5.72
CA MET A 157 14.61 27.72 4.75
C MET A 157 13.45 26.97 5.40
N VAL A 158 12.31 26.95 4.72
CA VAL A 158 11.20 26.05 5.07
C VAL A 158 11.66 24.62 4.83
N ASN A 159 11.36 23.73 5.77
CA ASN A 159 11.62 22.31 5.59
C ASN A 159 10.57 21.73 4.64
N PRO A 160 10.96 21.19 3.47
CA PRO A 160 10.01 20.64 2.51
C PRO A 160 9.13 19.52 3.08
N LEU A 161 9.58 18.84 4.14
CA LEU A 161 8.82 17.77 4.79
C LEU A 161 7.76 18.27 5.80
N SER A 162 7.63 19.58 6.01
CA SER A 162 6.70 20.14 7.02
C SER A 162 5.22 19.89 6.72
N ASP A 163 4.87 19.48 5.50
CA ASP A 163 3.49 19.08 5.15
C ASP A 163 3.20 17.61 5.43
N PHE A 164 4.24 16.83 5.68
CA PHE A 164 4.20 15.39 5.93
C PHE A 164 4.46 15.05 7.41
N THR A 165 4.23 15.98 8.33
CA THR A 165 4.41 15.69 9.76
C THR A 165 3.36 14.71 10.28
N PRO A 166 3.66 13.91 11.32
CA PRO A 166 2.70 12.99 11.94
C PRO A 166 1.39 13.66 12.39
N GLU A 167 1.44 14.96 12.67
CA GLU A 167 0.28 15.79 13.04
C GLU A 167 -0.65 16.08 11.83
N LYS A 168 -0.14 16.05 10.60
CA LYS A 168 -0.87 16.35 9.34
C LYS A 168 -1.27 15.13 8.50
N PHE A 169 -0.61 13.98 8.66
CA PHE A 169 -1.00 12.67 8.10
C PHE A 169 -2.37 12.05 8.50
N PRO A 170 -3.12 12.45 9.56
CA PRO A 170 -4.24 11.66 10.09
C PRO A 170 -5.43 11.40 9.15
N LYS A 171 -5.73 12.31 8.22
CA LYS A 171 -6.98 12.24 7.43
C LYS A 171 -7.01 11.04 6.48
N ILE A 172 -5.86 10.75 5.87
CA ILE A 172 -5.68 9.64 4.93
C ILE A 172 -5.71 8.31 5.68
N HIS A 173 -5.08 8.27 6.85
CA HIS A 173 -5.01 7.09 7.71
C HIS A 173 -6.39 6.65 8.26
N ILE A 174 -7.25 7.60 8.65
CA ILE A 174 -8.62 7.31 9.12
C ILE A 174 -9.47 6.68 8.01
N ASN A 175 -9.42 7.24 6.81
CA ASN A 175 -10.20 6.74 5.67
C ASN A 175 -9.79 5.32 5.29
N HIS A 176 -8.49 5.02 5.25
CA HIS A 176 -7.99 3.67 4.97
C HIS A 176 -8.41 2.65 6.04
N LYS A 177 -8.31 3.01 7.33
CA LYS A 177 -8.79 2.15 8.43
C LYS A 177 -10.29 1.86 8.32
N LEU A 178 -11.09 2.86 8.01
CA LEU A 178 -12.53 2.70 7.79
C LEU A 178 -12.82 1.77 6.61
N LEU A 179 -12.12 1.94 5.49
CA LEU A 179 -12.26 1.09 4.31
C LEU A 179 -11.86 -0.37 4.62
N LEU A 180 -10.75 -0.59 5.31
CA LEU A 180 -10.30 -1.91 5.75
C LEU A 180 -11.38 -2.63 6.59
N ASN A 181 -11.98 -1.90 7.53
CA ASN A 181 -13.06 -2.43 8.37
C ASN A 181 -14.29 -2.81 7.53
N LYS A 182 -14.70 -1.95 6.58
CA LYS A 182 -15.83 -2.21 5.68
C LYS A 182 -15.58 -3.43 4.80
N LEU A 183 -14.39 -3.55 4.21
CA LEU A 183 -13.97 -4.69 3.37
C LEU A 183 -13.97 -6.00 4.17
N THR A 184 -13.33 -6.00 5.35
CA THR A 184 -13.22 -7.18 6.23
C THR A 184 -14.60 -7.64 6.73
N THR A 185 -15.48 -6.69 7.09
CA THR A 185 -16.85 -6.98 7.52
C THR A 185 -17.67 -7.58 6.38
N ASN A 186 -17.57 -7.02 5.17
CA ASN A 186 -18.25 -7.56 3.99
C ASN A 186 -17.74 -8.93 3.59
N HIS A 187 -16.42 -9.15 3.58
CA HIS A 187 -15.82 -10.46 3.37
C HIS A 187 -16.39 -11.50 4.35
N THR A 188 -16.41 -11.17 5.64
CA THR A 188 -16.97 -12.04 6.68
C THR A 188 -18.45 -12.34 6.45
N ARG A 189 -19.25 -11.31 6.13
CA ARG A 189 -20.68 -11.44 5.84
C ARG A 189 -20.94 -12.37 4.64
N ILE A 190 -20.18 -12.20 3.55
CA ILE A 190 -20.29 -13.02 2.34
C ILE A 190 -19.92 -14.47 2.64
N THR A 191 -18.84 -14.69 3.38
CA THR A 191 -18.39 -16.02 3.78
C THR A 191 -19.44 -16.73 4.64
N ARG A 192 -20.05 -16.04 5.60
CA ARG A 192 -21.17 -16.56 6.41
C ARG A 192 -22.37 -16.93 5.53
N LYS A 193 -22.82 -16.03 4.65
CA LYS A 193 -23.93 -16.29 3.71
C LYS A 193 -23.67 -17.53 2.85
N ARG A 194 -22.44 -17.69 2.35
CA ARG A 194 -22.04 -18.85 1.56
C ARG A 194 -22.13 -20.15 2.37
N LYS A 195 -21.63 -20.16 3.61
CA LYS A 195 -21.70 -21.32 4.51
C LYS A 195 -23.15 -21.73 4.78
N VAL A 196 -24.03 -20.76 5.05
CA VAL A 196 -25.47 -21.00 5.26
C VAL A 196 -26.11 -21.61 4.01
N LEU A 197 -25.84 -21.06 2.82
CA LEU A 197 -26.40 -21.59 1.57
C LEU A 197 -25.92 -23.03 1.29
N ILE A 198 -24.66 -23.34 1.59
CA ILE A 198 -24.14 -24.72 1.48
C ILE A 198 -24.85 -25.64 2.48
N CYS A 199 -25.06 -25.18 3.72
CA CYS A 199 -25.78 -25.94 4.75
C CYS A 199 -27.22 -26.24 4.31
N LEU A 200 -27.95 -25.22 3.87
CA LEU A 200 -29.33 -25.35 3.36
C LEU A 200 -29.43 -26.33 2.19
N LYS A 201 -28.48 -26.30 1.26
CA LYS A 201 -28.42 -27.26 0.15
C LYS A 201 -28.21 -28.69 0.64
N LYS A 202 -27.35 -28.91 1.63
CA LYS A 202 -27.13 -30.23 2.23
C LYS A 202 -28.39 -30.73 2.96
N CYS A 203 -28.98 -29.89 3.82
CA CYS A 203 -30.21 -30.23 4.53
C CYS A 203 -31.38 -30.51 3.57
N GLY A 204 -31.53 -29.72 2.50
CA GLY A 204 -32.52 -29.97 1.46
C GLY A 204 -32.30 -31.32 0.76
N GLY A 205 -31.05 -31.68 0.47
CA GLY A 205 -30.70 -32.99 -0.08
C GLY A 205 -31.12 -34.13 0.85
N PHE A 206 -30.82 -34.03 2.15
CA PHE A 206 -31.26 -35.03 3.13
C PHE A 206 -32.79 -35.11 3.25
N ALA A 207 -33.49 -33.98 3.24
CA ALA A 207 -34.95 -33.94 3.30
C ALA A 207 -35.58 -34.59 2.06
N LEU A 208 -35.03 -34.37 0.87
CA LEU A 208 -35.47 -35.01 -0.37
C LEU A 208 -35.29 -36.54 -0.30
N ILE A 209 -34.12 -37.01 0.13
CA ILE A 209 -33.86 -38.45 0.30
C ILE A 209 -34.86 -39.05 1.30
N ALA A 210 -35.05 -38.43 2.46
CA ALA A 210 -35.99 -38.88 3.47
C ALA A 210 -37.44 -38.94 2.92
N SER A 211 -37.87 -37.91 2.18
CA SER A 211 -39.20 -37.88 1.57
C SER A 211 -39.41 -38.98 0.52
N TYR A 212 -38.38 -39.28 -0.28
CA TYR A 212 -38.43 -40.35 -1.27
C TYR A 212 -38.48 -41.72 -0.61
N THR A 213 -37.73 -41.94 0.47
CA THR A 213 -37.78 -43.18 1.25
C THR A 213 -39.17 -43.39 1.85
N VAL A 214 -39.78 -42.35 2.44
CA VAL A 214 -41.15 -42.44 2.99
C VAL A 214 -42.17 -42.73 1.89
N LEU A 215 -42.07 -42.07 0.73
CA LEU A 215 -42.95 -42.30 -0.41
C LEU A 215 -42.81 -43.74 -0.93
N ALA A 216 -41.59 -44.25 -1.08
CA ALA A 216 -41.33 -45.62 -1.55
C ALA A 216 -41.93 -46.67 -0.60
N ILE A 217 -41.73 -46.52 0.72
CA ILE A 217 -42.33 -47.41 1.72
C ILE A 217 -43.86 -47.38 1.63
N THR A 218 -44.45 -46.19 1.50
CA THR A 218 -45.91 -46.03 1.39
C THR A 218 -46.46 -46.74 0.14
N LEU A 219 -45.78 -46.63 -1.00
CA LEU A 219 -46.15 -47.31 -2.24
C LEU A 219 -46.06 -48.84 -2.12
N ILE A 220 -45.02 -49.36 -1.47
CA ILE A 220 -44.85 -50.80 -1.24
C ILE A 220 -45.99 -51.34 -0.36
N VAL A 221 -46.29 -50.68 0.76
CA VAL A 221 -47.39 -51.07 1.65
C VAL A 221 -48.72 -51.10 0.89
N LEU A 222 -48.99 -50.08 0.06
CA LEU A 222 -50.22 -50.01 -0.73
C LEU A 222 -50.32 -51.17 -1.74
N ALA A 223 -49.22 -51.51 -2.41
CA ALA A 223 -49.16 -52.62 -3.35
C ALA A 223 -49.40 -53.98 -2.65
N CYS A 224 -48.80 -54.19 -1.47
CA CYS A 224 -48.97 -55.43 -0.69
C CYS A 224 -50.41 -55.62 -0.18
N HIS A 225 -51.11 -54.55 0.18
CA HIS A 225 -52.47 -54.65 0.69
C HIS A 225 -53.55 -54.75 -0.41
N GLY A 226 -53.17 -54.74 -1.69
CA GLY A 226 -54.11 -54.90 -2.81
C GLY A 226 -55.18 -53.81 -2.91
N LEU A 227 -54.96 -52.66 -2.28
CA LEU A 227 -55.93 -51.56 -2.29
C LEU A 227 -55.92 -50.90 -3.69
N VAL A 228 -56.98 -51.09 -4.46
CA VAL A 228 -57.25 -50.31 -5.68
C VAL A 228 -57.70 -48.92 -5.24
N VAL A 229 -56.75 -48.00 -5.05
CA VAL A 229 -57.09 -46.60 -4.81
C VAL A 229 -57.54 -46.00 -6.15
N THR A 230 -58.85 -45.80 -6.26
CA THR A 230 -59.49 -45.09 -7.36
C THR A 230 -59.09 -43.60 -7.37
N LEU A 231 -58.74 -43.13 -8.56
CA LEU A 231 -58.71 -41.74 -9.04
C LEU A 231 -59.09 -40.63 -8.02
N ALA A 232 -58.09 -40.00 -7.41
CA ALA A 232 -58.08 -38.57 -7.04
C ALA A 232 -56.65 -38.28 -6.52
N SER A 233 -55.82 -37.41 -7.10
CA SER A 233 -56.10 -36.10 -7.68
C SER A 233 -54.90 -35.68 -8.55
N PRO A 234 -55.12 -35.18 -9.78
CA PRO A 234 -54.09 -34.48 -10.55
C PRO A 234 -53.48 -33.28 -9.80
N GLY A 235 -54.12 -32.80 -8.73
CA GLY A 235 -53.71 -31.64 -7.93
C GLY A 235 -52.45 -31.85 -7.09
N LEU A 236 -52.15 -33.08 -6.63
CA LEU A 236 -50.91 -33.33 -5.85
C LEU A 236 -49.66 -33.20 -6.72
N ILE A 237 -49.71 -33.67 -7.97
CA ILE A 237 -48.60 -33.54 -8.94
C ILE A 237 -48.39 -32.08 -9.36
N ALA A 238 -49.48 -31.32 -9.52
CA ALA A 238 -49.42 -29.88 -9.83
C ALA A 238 -48.78 -29.05 -8.69
N CYS A 239 -48.99 -29.43 -7.43
CA CYS A 239 -48.39 -28.76 -6.27
C CYS A 239 -46.87 -28.94 -6.19
N PHE A 240 -46.34 -30.11 -6.60
CA PHE A 240 -44.89 -30.35 -6.67
C PHE A 240 -44.23 -29.64 -7.86
N LEU A 241 -44.90 -29.52 -9.00
CA LEU A 241 -44.34 -28.89 -10.21
C LEU A 241 -44.42 -27.35 -10.17
N GLY A 242 -45.43 -26.76 -9.50
CA GLY A 242 -45.64 -25.30 -9.44
C GLY A 242 -44.64 -24.51 -8.59
N LEU A 243 -43.82 -25.18 -7.78
CA LEU A 243 -42.83 -24.55 -6.88
C LEU A 243 -41.48 -24.24 -7.56
N PHE A 244 -41.26 -24.67 -8.81
CA PHE A 244 -39.99 -24.47 -9.51
C PHE A 244 -39.90 -23.19 -10.35
N LYS A 245 -40.57 -22.10 -9.94
CA LYS A 245 -40.14 -20.76 -10.36
C LYS A 245 -38.83 -20.43 -9.65
N THR A 246 -37.74 -20.95 -10.17
CA THR A 246 -36.39 -20.63 -9.72
C THR A 246 -36.11 -19.16 -10.04
N LYS A 247 -36.41 -18.26 -9.10
CA LYS A 247 -35.67 -16.99 -9.05
C LYS A 247 -34.19 -17.38 -9.06
N LYS A 248 -33.40 -16.87 -10.02
CA LYS A 248 -31.95 -17.13 -10.10
C LYS A 248 -31.33 -16.80 -8.75
N GLY A 249 -31.21 -17.81 -7.88
CA GLY A 249 -30.65 -17.65 -6.55
C GLY A 249 -29.17 -17.35 -6.67
N LEU A 250 -28.67 -16.48 -5.80
CA LEU A 250 -27.26 -16.08 -5.77
C LEU A 250 -26.37 -17.34 -5.68
N LYS A 251 -25.51 -17.54 -6.68
CA LYS A 251 -24.74 -18.79 -6.77
C LYS A 251 -23.69 -18.84 -5.67
N THR A 252 -23.46 -20.02 -5.08
CA THR A 252 -22.39 -20.23 -4.09
C THR A 252 -21.00 -19.90 -4.65
N SER A 253 -20.80 -20.08 -5.96
CA SER A 253 -19.59 -19.69 -6.70
C SER A 253 -19.44 -18.17 -6.82
N GLU A 254 -20.52 -17.43 -7.06
CA GLU A 254 -20.52 -15.96 -7.09
C GLU A 254 -20.17 -15.39 -5.71
N LEU A 255 -20.78 -15.90 -4.64
CA LEU A 255 -20.41 -15.52 -3.27
C LEU A 255 -18.93 -15.82 -2.96
N LYS A 256 -18.40 -16.96 -3.43
CA LYS A 256 -16.97 -17.26 -3.29
C LYS A 256 -16.12 -16.21 -3.99
N ARG A 257 -16.48 -15.85 -5.23
CA ARG A 257 -15.76 -14.86 -6.05
C ARG A 257 -15.76 -13.48 -5.40
N VAL A 258 -16.94 -12.95 -5.05
CA VAL A 258 -17.05 -11.64 -4.38
C VAL A 258 -16.33 -11.66 -3.03
N GLY A 259 -16.43 -12.76 -2.27
CA GLY A 259 -15.68 -12.93 -1.04
C GLY A 259 -14.16 -12.81 -1.25
N SER A 260 -13.62 -13.48 -2.28
CA SER A 260 -12.18 -13.39 -2.60
C SER A 260 -11.75 -12.00 -3.07
N GLN A 261 -12.59 -11.26 -3.78
CA GLN A 261 -12.31 -9.89 -4.18
C GLN A 261 -12.18 -8.99 -2.94
N MET A 262 -13.10 -9.11 -1.99
CA MET A 262 -13.08 -8.35 -0.73
C MET A 262 -11.86 -8.71 0.13
N ASP A 263 -11.47 -9.98 0.18
CA ASP A 263 -10.27 -10.43 0.90
C ASP A 263 -8.98 -9.86 0.30
N VAL A 264 -8.83 -9.90 -1.03
CA VAL A 264 -7.66 -9.33 -1.72
C VAL A 264 -7.60 -7.81 -1.52
N ALA A 265 -8.72 -7.11 -1.68
CA ALA A 265 -8.78 -5.67 -1.43
C ALA A 265 -8.43 -5.33 0.03
N ALA A 266 -8.97 -6.08 1.00
CA ALA A 266 -8.67 -5.87 2.42
C ALA A 266 -7.17 -6.04 2.72
N LYS A 267 -6.54 -7.09 2.18
CA LYS A 267 -5.10 -7.32 2.32
C LYS A 267 -4.29 -6.17 1.71
N GLY A 268 -4.68 -5.69 0.54
CA GLY A 268 -4.01 -4.55 -0.10
C GLY A 268 -4.13 -3.26 0.72
N ILE A 269 -5.31 -2.92 1.27
CA ILE A 269 -5.46 -1.76 2.17
C ILE A 269 -4.65 -1.95 3.46
N TYR A 270 -4.62 -3.15 4.02
CA TYR A 270 -3.82 -3.42 5.20
C TYR A 270 -2.32 -3.17 4.95
N THR A 271 -1.79 -3.68 3.84
CA THR A 271 -0.40 -3.41 3.42
C THR A 271 -0.17 -1.92 3.21
N LEU A 272 -1.05 -1.22 2.50
CA LEU A 272 -0.93 0.22 2.27
C LEU A 272 -0.89 1.01 3.59
N ILE A 273 -1.74 0.67 4.57
CA ILE A 273 -1.70 1.31 5.90
C ILE A 273 -0.34 1.10 6.56
N LYS A 274 0.23 -0.11 6.47
CA LYS A 274 1.54 -0.42 7.05
C LYS A 274 2.69 0.32 6.37
N ASP A 275 2.63 0.44 5.05
CA ASP A 275 3.62 1.19 4.28
C ASP A 275 3.56 2.67 4.67
N LEU A 276 2.36 3.26 4.73
CA LEU A 276 2.14 4.66 5.15
C LEU A 276 2.59 4.92 6.59
N ASP A 277 2.31 4.01 7.53
CA ASP A 277 2.75 4.15 8.93
C ASP A 277 4.29 4.17 9.03
N THR A 278 4.96 3.29 8.27
CA THR A 278 6.42 3.25 8.22
C THR A 278 6.99 4.52 7.60
N MET A 279 6.45 4.95 6.47
CA MET A 279 6.87 6.21 5.82
C MET A 279 6.65 7.42 6.72
N CYS A 280 5.52 7.53 7.42
CA CYS A 280 5.26 8.63 8.36
C CYS A 280 6.33 8.71 9.45
N TRP A 281 6.78 7.56 9.95
CA TRP A 281 7.86 7.51 10.94
C TRP A 281 9.22 7.94 10.35
N LEU A 282 9.54 7.47 9.14
CA LEU A 282 10.78 7.84 8.42
C LEU A 282 10.83 9.33 8.07
N VAL A 283 9.70 9.88 7.62
CA VAL A 283 9.55 11.32 7.37
C VAL A 283 9.82 12.11 8.63
N GLY A 284 9.27 11.70 9.78
CA GLY A 284 9.54 12.36 11.06
C GLY A 284 11.02 12.40 11.40
N ARG A 285 11.75 11.28 11.20
CA ARG A 285 13.20 11.22 11.43
C ARG A 285 13.97 12.19 10.54
N LEU A 286 13.71 12.15 9.23
CA LEU A 286 14.41 13.00 8.26
C LEU A 286 14.06 14.48 8.46
N HIS A 287 12.80 14.77 8.81
CA HIS A 287 12.35 16.10 9.18
C HIS A 287 13.16 16.65 10.36
N ASP A 288 13.28 15.87 11.44
CA ASP A 288 14.03 16.26 12.64
C ASP A 288 15.52 16.47 12.36
N GLU A 289 16.12 15.66 11.49
CA GLU A 289 17.52 15.83 11.04
C GLU A 289 17.71 17.16 10.27
N VAL A 290 16.76 17.51 9.39
CA VAL A 290 16.78 18.79 8.66
C VAL A 290 16.59 19.98 9.62
N GLU A 291 15.65 19.89 10.56
CA GLU A 291 15.43 20.94 11.57
C GLU A 291 16.63 21.11 12.49
N PHE A 292 17.27 20.01 12.89
CA PHE A 292 18.53 20.05 13.64
C PHE A 292 19.60 20.82 12.87
N GLY A 293 19.81 20.50 11.59
CA GLY A 293 20.75 21.21 10.73
C GLY A 293 20.49 22.73 10.69
N LYS A 294 19.21 23.13 10.59
CA LYS A 294 18.80 24.54 10.61
C LYS A 294 19.12 25.22 11.95
N VAL A 295 18.86 24.55 13.08
CA VAL A 295 19.19 25.04 14.42
C VAL A 295 20.70 25.22 14.59
N ILE A 296 21.49 24.26 14.11
CA ILE A 296 22.95 24.32 14.14
C ILE A 296 23.48 25.49 13.29
N ALA A 297 22.98 25.67 12.06
CA ALA A 297 23.34 26.83 11.23
C ALA A 297 23.00 28.16 11.89
N ARG A 298 21.87 28.24 12.60
CA ARG A 298 21.42 29.46 13.28
C ARG A 298 22.40 29.94 14.36
N LYS A 299 23.22 29.06 14.94
CA LYS A 299 24.26 29.44 15.92
C LYS A 299 25.29 30.41 15.34
N CYS A 300 25.52 30.38 14.02
CA CYS A 300 26.43 31.28 13.32
C CYS A 300 25.79 32.61 12.91
N VAL A 301 24.49 32.80 13.10
CA VAL A 301 23.82 34.08 12.83
C VAL A 301 24.38 35.14 13.79
N GLY A 302 24.82 36.28 13.24
CA GLY A 302 25.51 37.33 14.00
C GLY A 302 27.05 37.21 14.02
N ARG A 303 27.64 36.35 13.18
CA ARG A 303 29.10 36.24 12.94
C ARG A 303 29.92 35.88 14.19
N LYS A 304 29.43 34.93 14.98
CA LYS A 304 30.19 34.36 16.11
C LYS A 304 31.27 33.43 15.55
N PHE A 305 32.47 33.98 15.32
CA PHE A 305 33.59 33.29 14.68
C PHE A 305 34.01 32.00 15.38
N ASP A 306 33.91 31.99 16.72
CA ASP A 306 34.31 30.84 17.54
C ASP A 306 33.41 29.60 17.36
N LEU A 307 32.21 29.77 16.79
CA LEU A 307 31.23 28.69 16.61
C LEU A 307 31.26 28.06 15.21
N LEU A 308 31.98 28.65 14.26
CA LEU A 308 31.94 28.19 12.87
C LEU A 308 32.53 26.78 12.70
N GLU A 309 33.67 26.50 13.34
CA GLU A 309 34.29 25.16 13.29
C GLU A 309 33.41 24.10 13.97
N GLU A 310 32.76 24.43 15.08
CA GLU A 310 31.81 23.53 15.74
C GLU A 310 30.63 23.21 14.82
N VAL A 311 30.03 24.23 14.19
CA VAL A 311 28.92 24.08 13.25
C VAL A 311 29.34 23.25 12.03
N MET A 312 30.52 23.48 11.46
CA MET A 312 31.05 22.69 10.35
C MET A 312 31.34 21.24 10.74
N ARG A 313 31.80 20.99 11.98
CA ARG A 313 32.00 19.64 12.51
C ARG A 313 30.68 18.90 12.63
N GLU A 314 29.66 19.53 13.20
CA GLU A 314 28.33 18.93 13.36
C GLU A 314 27.72 18.52 12.02
N PHE A 315 27.77 19.39 11.00
CA PHE A 315 27.30 19.05 9.66
C PHE A 315 28.01 17.85 9.03
N ARG A 316 29.30 17.63 9.34
CA ARG A 316 30.04 16.46 8.84
C ARG A 316 29.65 15.18 9.57
N VAL A 317 29.47 15.25 10.89
CA VAL A 317 29.09 14.10 11.71
C VAL A 317 27.70 13.60 11.32
N HIS A 318 26.79 14.53 10.98
CA HIS A 318 25.41 14.23 10.63
C HIS A 318 25.18 13.93 9.14
N ASP A 319 26.20 14.07 8.27
CA ASP A 319 26.06 13.82 6.83
C ASP A 319 25.61 12.39 6.51
N SER A 320 26.21 11.39 7.17
CA SER A 320 25.83 9.99 6.95
C SER A 320 24.43 9.70 7.48
N CYS A 321 24.09 10.24 8.66
CA CYS A 321 22.76 10.08 9.26
C CYS A 321 21.66 10.62 8.33
N PHE A 322 21.86 11.81 7.78
CA PHE A 322 20.94 12.39 6.80
C PHE A 322 20.81 11.51 5.55
N LEU A 323 21.92 11.09 4.95
CA LEU A 323 21.90 10.29 3.73
C LEU A 323 21.23 8.94 3.94
N GLU A 324 21.53 8.26 5.05
CA GLU A 324 20.94 6.98 5.42
C GLU A 324 19.43 7.10 5.63
N GLN A 325 18.96 8.12 6.37
CA GLN A 325 17.53 8.33 6.60
C GLN A 325 16.78 8.68 5.30
N LYS A 326 17.42 9.47 4.44
CA LYS A 326 16.87 9.84 3.14
C LYS A 326 16.74 8.63 2.21
N GLU A 327 17.80 7.81 2.10
CA GLU A 327 17.80 6.57 1.32
C GLU A 327 16.77 5.57 1.86
N GLU A 328 16.70 5.38 3.18
CA GLU A 328 15.71 4.51 3.83
C GLU A 328 14.28 4.95 3.53
N LEU A 329 14.01 6.26 3.49
CA LEU A 329 12.71 6.81 3.14
C LEU A 329 12.38 6.60 1.65
N GLU A 330 13.31 6.90 0.74
CA GLU A 330 13.14 6.67 -0.70
C GLU A 330 12.82 5.19 -0.99
N ASP A 331 13.59 4.29 -0.38
CA ASP A 331 13.41 2.84 -0.52
C ASP A 331 11.99 2.38 -0.13
N HIS A 332 11.44 2.91 0.97
CA HIS A 332 10.08 2.58 1.41
C HIS A 332 8.99 3.19 0.51
N ILE A 333 9.24 4.36 -0.08
CA ILE A 333 8.32 4.94 -1.05
C ILE A 333 8.22 4.03 -2.27
N TYR A 334 9.36 3.59 -2.83
CA TYR A 334 9.35 2.67 -3.97
C TYR A 334 8.68 1.32 -3.65
N LEU A 335 8.88 0.79 -2.44
CA LEU A 335 8.15 -0.40 -2.00
C LEU A 335 6.63 -0.17 -1.92
N CYS A 336 6.19 0.96 -1.37
CA CYS A 336 4.77 1.31 -1.28
C CYS A 336 4.13 1.36 -2.68
N LEU A 337 4.76 2.07 -3.62
CA LEU A 337 4.32 2.15 -5.02
C LEU A 337 4.19 0.77 -5.67
N LEU A 338 5.19 -0.09 -5.47
CA LEU A 338 5.21 -1.48 -5.95
C LEU A 338 4.08 -2.31 -5.33
N ASN A 339 3.87 -2.22 -4.02
CA ASN A 339 2.83 -2.94 -3.29
C ASN A 339 1.42 -2.52 -3.72
N VAL A 340 1.22 -1.23 -3.99
CA VAL A 340 -0.04 -0.72 -4.54
C VAL A 340 -0.32 -1.34 -5.90
N ASN A 341 0.63 -1.27 -6.85
CA ASN A 341 0.47 -1.86 -8.18
C ASN A 341 0.22 -3.36 -8.12
N ARG A 342 0.98 -4.08 -7.28
CA ARG A 342 0.79 -5.51 -7.06
C ARG A 342 -0.62 -5.82 -6.55
N SER A 343 -1.10 -5.09 -5.54
CA SER A 343 -2.41 -5.31 -4.93
C SER A 343 -3.54 -5.02 -5.92
N ARG A 344 -3.41 -3.97 -6.73
CA ARG A 344 -4.36 -3.62 -7.79
C ARG A 344 -4.44 -4.69 -8.87
N ARG A 345 -3.31 -5.18 -9.38
CA ARG A 345 -3.27 -6.28 -10.36
C ARG A 345 -3.92 -7.54 -9.81
N LEU A 346 -3.58 -7.94 -8.58
CA LEU A 346 -4.18 -9.10 -7.92
C LEU A 346 -5.70 -8.98 -7.78
N LEU A 347 -6.22 -7.77 -7.50
CA LEU A 347 -7.67 -7.57 -7.43
C LEU A 347 -8.31 -7.69 -8.81
N VAL A 348 -7.70 -7.11 -9.85
CA VAL A 348 -8.18 -7.23 -11.23
C VAL A 348 -8.22 -8.68 -11.68
N ASP A 349 -7.23 -9.50 -11.34
CA ASP A 349 -7.23 -10.94 -11.63
C ASP A 349 -8.40 -11.68 -10.95
N LYS A 350 -8.90 -11.18 -9.80
CA LYS A 350 -10.10 -11.72 -9.14
C LYS A 350 -11.41 -11.17 -9.70
N ILE A 351 -11.37 -10.02 -10.35
CA ILE A 351 -12.53 -9.41 -11.01
C ILE A 351 -12.76 -10.10 -12.36
N MET A 352 -11.70 -10.26 -13.14
CA MET A 352 -11.75 -10.85 -14.46
C MET A 352 -12.19 -12.33 -14.37
N PRO A 353 -13.10 -12.79 -15.24
CA PRO A 353 -13.41 -14.21 -15.34
C PRO A 353 -12.15 -14.94 -15.79
N THR A 354 -11.71 -15.95 -15.03
CA THR A 354 -10.73 -16.91 -15.53
C THR A 354 -11.34 -17.62 -16.72
N SER A 355 -10.79 -17.41 -17.92
CA SER A 355 -11.09 -18.21 -19.10
C SER A 355 -10.88 -19.68 -18.73
N GLN A 356 -11.97 -20.44 -18.64
CA GLN A 356 -11.88 -21.90 -18.58
C GLN A 356 -11.56 -22.35 -20.00
N ASN A 357 -10.28 -22.62 -20.27
CA ASN A 357 -9.91 -23.53 -21.35
C ASN A 357 -10.12 -24.97 -20.88
#